data_AF-A0A7J2KVD1-F1
#
_entry.id   AF-A0A7J2KVD1-F1
#
_cell.length_a   1.000
_cell.length_b   1.000
_cell.length_c   1.000
_cell.angle_alpha   90.00
_cell.angle_beta   90.00
_cell.angle_gamma   90.00
#
_symmetry.space_group_name_H-M   'P 1'
#
loop_
_entity.id
_entity.type
_entity.pdbx_description
1 polymer ?
#
loop_
_entity_poly.entity_id
_entity_poly.type
_entity_poly.pdbx_seq_one_letter_code
_entity_poly.pdbx_strand_id
1 'polypeptide(L)' 'MKYYILNHMSQKEKISLFRRGRAEVSKAEETVRPIIERVRVEGDKAVKEFTERFDGAKIEEIRV' A
#
# COMPACT_ATOMS: atom_id res chain seq x y z
N MET A 1 -16.47 3.29 22.29
CA MET A 1 -15.92 1.92 22.11
C MET A 1 -17.07 0.98 21.78
N LYS A 2 -16.94 0.11 20.77
CA LYS A 2 -18.05 -0.75 20.31
C LYS A 2 -17.78 -2.18 20.78
N TYR A 3 -18.77 -2.81 21.40
CA TYR A 3 -18.68 -4.19 21.91
C TYR A 3 -19.50 -5.13 21.04
N TYR A 4 -19.00 -6.36 20.86
CA TYR A 4 -19.65 -7.42 20.09
C TYR A 4 -19.75 -8.68 20.95
N ILE A 5 -20.90 -9.36 20.90
CA ILE A 5 -21.09 -10.67 21.54
C ILE A 5 -21.04 -11.73 20.43
N LEU A 6 -19.94 -12.48 20.37
CA LEU A 6 -19.68 -13.44 19.28
C LEU A 6 -20.83 -14.45 19.10
N ASN A 7 -21.47 -14.87 20.19
CA ASN A 7 -22.54 -15.87 20.13
C ASN A 7 -23.86 -15.32 19.55
N HIS A 8 -24.02 -14.00 19.45
CA HIS A 8 -25.20 -13.36 18.87
C HIS A 8 -25.00 -12.94 17.40
N MET A 9 -23.80 -13.15 16.85
CA MET A 9 -23.45 -12.76 15.49
C MET A 9 -23.73 -13.89 14.50
N SER A 10 -24.25 -13.54 13.34
CA SER A 10 -24.31 -14.41 12.18
C SER A 10 -22.90 -14.76 11.69
N GLN A 11 -22.79 -15.83 10.91
CA GLN A 11 -21.50 -16.22 10.30
C GLN A 11 -20.93 -15.11 9.42
N LYS A 12 -21.78 -14.38 8.70
CA LYS A 12 -21.36 -13.25 7.85
C LYS A 12 -20.75 -12.11 8.66
N GLU A 13 -21.32 -11.78 9.82
CA GLU A 13 -20.80 -10.73 10.69
C GLU A 13 -19.48 -11.13 11.34
N LYS A 14 -19.34 -12.40 11.73
CA LYS A 14 -18.08 -12.96 12.24
C LYS A 14 -16.98 -12.84 11.18
N ILE A 15 -17.24 -13.30 9.96
CA ILE A 15 -16.29 -13.21 8.83
C ILE A 15 -15.86 -11.76 8.58
N SER A 16 -16.79 -10.81 8.62
CA SER A 16 -16.51 -9.40 8.44
C SER A 16 -15.59 -8.83 9.54
N LEU A 17 -15.85 -9.19 10.81
CA LEU A 17 -15.05 -8.75 11.95
C LEU A 17 -13.59 -9.22 11.86
N PHE A 18 -13.35 -10.42 11.33
CA PHE A 18 -12.00 -10.97 11.14
C PHE A 18 -11.32 -10.53 9.83
N ARG A 19 -12.02 -9.78 8.96
CA ARG A 19 -11.50 -9.37 7.66
C ARG A 19 -10.55 -8.18 7.80
N ARG A 20 -9.25 -8.46 7.97
CA ARG A 20 -8.19 -7.44 7.90
C ARG A 20 -7.69 -7.25 6.46
N GLY A 21 -7.53 -6.00 6.03
CA GLY A 21 -6.62 -5.53 4.96
C GLY A 21 -6.78 -6.07 3.52
N ARG A 22 -7.46 -7.18 3.25
CA ARG A 22 -7.48 -7.77 1.89
C ARG A 22 -8.11 -6.86 0.82
N ALA A 23 -9.10 -6.05 1.20
CA ALA A 23 -9.70 -5.08 0.29
C ALA A 23 -8.78 -3.89 -0.04
N GLU A 24 -7.71 -3.68 0.75
CA GLU A 24 -6.72 -2.62 0.53
C GLU A 24 -5.59 -3.07 -0.38
N VAL A 25 -5.19 -4.35 -0.35
CA VAL A 25 -4.05 -4.85 -1.13
C VAL A 25 -4.29 -4.71 -2.64
N SER A 26 -5.47 -5.06 -3.15
CA SER A 26 -5.78 -4.92 -4.58
C SER A 26 -5.78 -3.45 -5.04
N LYS A 27 -6.23 -2.53 -4.19
CA LYS A 27 -6.20 -1.08 -4.49
C LYS A 27 -4.79 -0.51 -4.43
N ALA A 28 -3.97 -1.00 -3.49
CA ALA A 28 -2.56 -0.64 -3.41
C ALA A 28 -1.82 -1.14 -4.66
N GLU A 29 -2.14 -2.33 -5.16
CA GLU A 29 -1.55 -2.86 -6.38
C GLU A 29 -1.78 -1.97 -7.60
N GLU A 30 -3.02 -1.52 -7.81
CA GLU A 30 -3.37 -0.58 -8.90
C GLU A 30 -2.56 0.72 -8.81
N THR A 31 -2.30 1.20 -7.59
CA THR A 31 -1.55 2.44 -7.34
C THR A 31 -0.04 2.26 -7.53
N VAL A 32 0.51 1.11 -7.13
CA VAL A 32 1.95 0.83 -7.15
C VAL A 32 2.43 0.37 -8.52
N ARG A 33 1.56 -0.27 -9.32
CA ARG A 33 1.92 -0.80 -10.65
C ARG A 33 2.55 0.25 -11.58
N PRO A 34 2.03 1.49 -11.70
CA PRO A 34 2.68 2.53 -12.49
C PRO A 34 4.07 2.93 -11.97
N ILE A 35 4.30 2.92 -10.65
CA ILE A 35 5.61 3.24 -10.05
C ILE A 35 6.64 2.17 -10.46
N ILE A 36 6.28 0.89 -10.33
CA ILE A 36 7.14 -0.23 -10.74
C ILE A 36 7.48 -0.14 -12.23
N GLU A 37 6.48 0.13 -13.08
CA GLU A 37 6.70 0.24 -14.52
C GLU A 37 7.64 1.40 -14.88
N ARG A 38 7.47 2.55 -14.23
CA ARG A 38 8.39 3.69 -14.43
C ARG A 38 9.82 3.37 -14.00
N VAL A 39 10.01 2.73 -12.85
CA VAL A 39 11.35 2.32 -12.42
C VAL A 39 11.94 1.29 -13.38
N ARG A 40 11.13 0.39 -13.95
CA ARG A 40 11.59 -0.57 -14.97
C ARG A 40 12.08 0.10 -16.25
N VAL A 41 11.42 1.17 -16.69
CA VAL A 41 11.74 1.88 -17.96
C VAL A 41 12.83 2.94 -17.77
N GLU A 42 12.78 3.68 -16.66
CA GLU A 42 13.57 4.89 -16.42
C GLU A 42 14.72 4.69 -15.41
N GLY A 43 14.73 3.56 -14.69
CA GLY A 43 15.76 3.23 -13.71
C GLY A 43 15.90 4.26 -12.58
N ASP A 44 17.14 4.58 -12.24
CA ASP A 44 17.53 5.49 -11.15
C ASP A 44 16.89 6.87 -11.26
N LYS A 45 16.61 7.35 -12.48
CA LYS A 45 15.92 8.62 -12.69
C LYS A 45 14.55 8.62 -11.99
N ALA A 46 13.74 7.59 -12.20
CA ALA A 46 12.43 7.48 -11.57
C ALA A 46 12.55 7.34 -10.05
N VAL A 47 13.57 6.61 -9.56
CA VAL A 47 13.82 6.48 -8.12
C VAL A 47 14.06 7.86 -7.50
N LYS A 48 14.97 8.66 -8.06
CA LYS A 48 15.27 10.02 -7.57
C LYS A 48 14.03 10.92 -7.57
N GLU A 49 13.25 10.90 -8.64
CA GLU A 49 12.01 11.69 -8.74
C GLU A 49 10.97 11.28 -7.67
N PHE A 50 10.82 9.98 -7.41
CA PHE A 50 9.91 9.50 -6.38
C PHE A 50 10.42 9.80 -4.96
N THR A 51 11.72 9.74 -4.72
CA THR A 51 12.34 10.19 -3.46
C THR A 51 12.06 11.68 -3.21
N GLU A 52 12.26 12.54 -4.21
CA GLU A 52 11.93 13.96 -4.06
C GLU A 52 10.43 14.17 -3.80
N ARG A 53 9.56 13.46 -4.52
CA ARG A 53 8.11 13.61 -4.40
C ARG A 53 7.55 13.14 -3.06
N PHE A 54 7.99 11.98 -2.57
CA PHE A 54 7.38 11.33 -1.41
C PHE A 54 8.13 11.65 -0.10
N ASP A 55 9.46 11.77 -0.18
CA ASP A 55 10.31 11.99 0.99
C ASP A 55 10.75 13.46 1.10
N GLY A 56 10.54 14.27 0.06
CA GLY A 56 10.95 15.68 0.03
C GLY A 56 12.47 15.87 -0.09
N ALA A 57 13.20 14.81 -0.45
CA ALA A 57 14.66 14.80 -0.47
C ALA A 57 15.20 14.72 -1.90
N LYS A 58 16.15 15.61 -2.24
CA LYS A 58 16.92 15.53 -3.48
C LYS A 58 18.19 14.71 -3.24
N ILE A 59 18.37 13.65 -4.00
CA ILE A 59 19.51 12.74 -3.89
C ILE A 59 20.32 12.68 -5.20
N GLU A 60 21.64 12.76 -5.08
CA GLU A 60 22.56 12.65 -6.22
C GLU A 60 23.07 11.23 -6.42
N GLU A 61 23.28 10.50 -5.33
CA GLU A 61 23.66 9.08 -5.34
C GLU A 61 22.62 8.23 -4.63
N ILE A 62 22.43 7.01 -5.13
CA ILE A 62 21.54 6.01 -4.54
C ILE A 62 22.29 5.06 -3.61
N ARG A 63 23.62 4.93 -3.80
CA ARG A 63 24.47 4.06 -2.97
C ARG A 63 24.97 4.83 -1.75
N VAL A 64 25.23 4.08 -0.68
CA VAL A 64 25.80 4.56 0.58
C VAL A 64 27.28 4.21 0.62
#